data_AF-A0A7R9IZR1-F1
#
_entry.id   AF-A0A7R9IZR1-F1
#
_cell.length_a   1.000
_cell.length_b   1.000
_cell.length_c   1.000
_cell.angle_alpha   90.00
_cell.angle_beta   90.00
_cell.angle_gamma   90.00
#
_symmetry.space_group_name_H-M   'P 1'
#
loop_
_entity.id
_entity.type
_entity.pdbx_description
1 polymer ?
#
loop_
_entity_poly.entity_id
_entity_poly.type
_entity_poly.pdbx_seq_one_letter_code
_entity_poly.pdbx_strand_id
1 'polypeptide(L)'
;MDESVVQLRSSDVAGQLVLADALYYSNQFKPRVVLSVGSSSPGIGKSIGTVGAAAFTPLDSLWTLVRGAAIHTGDRAVRLPLWNIHRKRMVNYEGDHIIGRDDSSCSTASFLKQFIQSKDWIHFETDNVMVSCQKESPYLRDGMSGRPTRTLIELIAQMTCIDCK
;
A
#
# COMPACT_ATOMS: atom_id res chain seq x y z
N MET A 1 6.73 19.77 5.52
CA MET A 1 5.53 19.48 4.73
C MET A 1 5.82 19.94 3.32
N ASP A 2 5.38 19.18 2.32
CA ASP A 2 5.40 19.66 0.94
C ASP A 2 4.49 20.90 0.86
N GLU A 3 4.84 21.90 0.07
CA GLU A 3 3.98 23.08 -0.16
C GLU A 3 2.86 22.77 -1.17
N SER A 4 2.70 21.49 -1.55
CA SER A 4 1.69 21.05 -2.52
C SER A 4 0.27 21.25 -1.97
N VAL A 5 -0.59 21.85 -2.78
CA VAL A 5 -2.02 22.00 -2.46
C VAL A 5 -2.73 20.67 -2.74
N VAL A 6 -3.49 20.19 -1.75
CA VAL A 6 -4.33 18.99 -1.86
C VAL A 6 -5.80 19.39 -1.81
N GLN A 7 -6.52 19.17 -2.91
CA GLN A 7 -7.96 19.38 -3.01
C GLN A 7 -8.73 18.14 -2.51
N LEU A 8 -9.45 18.31 -1.41
CA LEU A 8 -10.31 17.28 -0.83
C LEU A 8 -11.67 17.25 -1.55
N ARG A 9 -12.04 16.07 -2.08
CA ARG A 9 -13.38 15.84 -2.66
C ARG A 9 -14.31 15.02 -1.75
N SER A 10 -13.76 14.40 -0.71
CA SER A 10 -14.48 13.68 0.33
C SER A 10 -13.81 13.95 1.67
N SER A 11 -14.57 13.91 2.78
CA SER A 11 -14.03 13.96 4.14
C SER A 11 -13.47 12.60 4.59
N ASP A 12 -13.83 11.52 3.92
CA ASP A 12 -13.42 10.14 4.22
C ASP A 12 -12.06 9.80 3.58
N VAL A 13 -11.13 10.76 3.66
CA VAL A 13 -9.77 10.64 3.09
C VAL A 13 -8.66 10.96 4.10
N ALA A 14 -9.04 11.08 5.38
CA ALA A 14 -8.13 11.51 6.44
C ALA A 14 -6.94 10.55 6.61
N GLY A 15 -7.17 9.24 6.49
CA GLY A 15 -6.11 8.24 6.61
C GLY A 15 -5.03 8.37 5.53
N GLN A 16 -5.45 8.65 4.29
CA GLN A 16 -4.55 8.84 3.16
C GLN A 16 -3.75 10.15 3.30
N LEU A 17 -4.34 11.22 3.85
CA LEU A 17 -3.64 12.48 4.12
C LEU A 17 -2.57 12.33 5.18
N VAL A 18 -2.90 11.68 6.31
CA VAL A 18 -1.93 11.41 7.37
C VAL A 18 -0.78 10.54 6.84
N LEU A 19 -1.09 9.54 6.01
CA LEU A 19 -0.08 8.70 5.40
C LEU A 19 0.77 9.46 4.37
N ALA A 20 0.20 10.40 3.62
CA ALA A 20 0.94 11.26 2.70
C ALA A 20 1.96 12.14 3.44
N ASP A 21 1.56 12.77 4.56
CA ASP A 21 2.47 13.54 5.39
C ASP A 21 3.59 12.67 5.99
N ALA A 22 3.26 11.47 6.47
CA ALA A 22 4.23 10.51 6.98
C ALA A 22 5.22 10.05 5.90
N LEU A 23 4.72 9.76 4.69
CA LEU A 23 5.56 9.41 3.53
C LEU A 23 6.47 10.56 3.13
N TYR A 24 5.95 11.79 3.11
CA TYR A 24 6.76 12.97 2.81
C TYR A 24 7.88 13.15 3.85
N TYR A 25 7.54 13.04 5.13
CA TYR A 25 8.50 13.12 6.24
C TYR A 25 9.56 12.01 6.15
N SER A 26 9.17 10.81 5.71
CA SER A 26 10.09 9.67 5.56
C SER A 26 11.27 9.95 4.62
N ASN A 27 11.12 10.86 3.64
CA ASN A 27 12.19 11.22 2.71
C ASN A 27 13.42 11.82 3.42
N GLN A 28 13.24 12.44 4.60
CA GLN A 28 14.34 13.03 5.36
C GLN A 28 15.34 12.00 5.89
N PHE A 29 14.91 10.74 6.08
CA PHE A 29 15.75 9.67 6.61
C PHE A 29 16.61 8.97 5.55
N LYS A 30 16.44 9.31 4.25
CA LYS A 30 17.08 8.62 3.12
C LYS A 30 17.01 7.07 3.24
N PRO A 31 15.81 6.51 3.46
CA PRO A 31 15.66 5.07 3.70
C PRO A 31 16.01 4.26 2.45
N ARG A 32 16.57 3.05 2.64
CA ARG A 32 16.81 2.10 1.54
C ARG A 32 15.50 1.60 0.92
N VAL A 33 14.50 1.33 1.76
CA VAL A 33 13.16 0.91 1.34
C VAL A 33 12.13 1.58 2.25
N VAL A 34 11.01 2.03 1.68
CA VAL A 34 9.86 2.52 2.44
C VAL A 34 8.70 1.55 2.29
N LEU A 35 8.18 1.08 3.42
CA LEU A 35 6.99 0.26 3.50
C LEU A 35 5.87 1.09 4.13
N SER A 36 4.75 1.24 3.43
CA SER A 36 3.53 1.82 4.01
C SER A 36 2.41 0.81 4.03
N VAL A 37 1.57 0.88 5.06
CA VAL A 37 0.41 0.00 5.23
C VAL A 37 -0.79 0.89 5.54
N GLY A 38 -1.89 0.70 4.82
CA GLY A 38 -3.12 1.46 5.01
C GLY A 38 -4.36 0.61 4.74
N SER A 39 -5.46 0.98 5.38
CA SER A 39 -6.81 0.47 5.09
C SER A 39 -7.60 1.65 4.55
N SER A 40 -7.57 1.86 3.24
CA SER A 40 -7.93 3.15 2.65
C SER A 40 -8.85 3.03 1.44
N SER A 41 -9.30 1.83 1.10
CA SER A 41 -10.08 1.60 -0.12
C SER A 41 -11.05 0.41 0.06
N PRO A 42 -12.27 0.66 0.56
CA PRO A 42 -13.28 -0.38 0.77
C PRO A 42 -13.69 -1.13 -0.52
N GLY A 43 -13.41 -0.56 -1.69
CA GLY A 43 -13.62 -1.21 -2.98
C GLY A 43 -12.71 -2.41 -3.25
N ILE A 44 -11.62 -2.59 -2.50
CA ILE A 44 -10.63 -3.64 -2.79
C ILE A 44 -11.16 -5.05 -2.50
N GLY A 45 -11.96 -5.20 -1.45
CA GLY A 45 -12.62 -6.47 -1.14
C GLY A 45 -13.55 -6.94 -2.25
N LYS A 46 -14.23 -6.02 -2.95
CA LYS A 46 -15.08 -6.37 -4.10
C LYS A 46 -14.29 -6.81 -5.33
N SER A 47 -13.04 -6.39 -5.45
CA SER A 47 -12.21 -6.62 -6.63
C SER A 47 -11.45 -7.94 -6.58
N ILE A 48 -10.79 -8.23 -5.44
CA ILE A 48 -9.94 -9.41 -5.28
C ILE A 48 -10.40 -10.34 -4.16
N GLY A 49 -11.47 -10.00 -3.44
CA GLY A 49 -11.88 -10.72 -2.24
C GLY A 49 -10.86 -10.56 -1.11
N THR A 50 -10.87 -11.49 -0.18
CA THR A 50 -10.03 -11.56 1.04
C THR A 50 -8.77 -12.41 0.85
N VAL A 51 -8.49 -12.81 -0.39
CA VAL A 51 -7.48 -13.83 -0.73
C VAL A 51 -6.07 -13.41 -0.30
N GLY A 52 -5.74 -12.12 -0.39
CA GLY A 52 -4.43 -11.58 -0.04
C GLY A 52 -4.44 -10.05 0.01
N ALA A 53 -3.51 -9.46 0.76
CA ALA A 53 -3.37 -8.01 0.84
C ALA A 53 -2.99 -7.44 -0.52
N ALA A 54 -3.57 -6.30 -0.90
CA ALA A 54 -3.20 -5.62 -2.13
C ALA A 54 -1.85 -4.91 -1.94
N ALA A 55 -0.93 -5.07 -2.90
CA ALA A 55 0.41 -4.48 -2.84
C ALA A 55 0.68 -3.64 -4.10
N PHE A 56 1.22 -2.44 -3.89
CA PHE A 56 1.60 -1.50 -4.94
C PHE A 56 3.09 -1.21 -4.84
N THR A 57 3.81 -1.40 -5.94
CA THR A 57 5.22 -1.03 -6.03
C THR A 57 5.62 -0.75 -7.48
N PRO A 58 6.43 0.29 -7.73
CA PRO A 58 6.90 0.59 -9.09
C PRO A 58 8.04 -0.35 -9.54
N LEU A 59 8.64 -1.13 -8.64
CA LEU A 59 9.80 -1.98 -8.93
C LEU A 59 9.45 -3.47 -8.90
N ASP A 60 9.80 -4.18 -9.98
CA ASP A 60 9.59 -5.63 -10.10
C ASP A 60 10.48 -6.44 -9.14
N SER A 61 11.67 -5.92 -8.83
CA SER A 61 12.61 -6.53 -7.86
C SER A 61 12.00 -6.57 -6.47
N LEU A 62 11.44 -5.45 -5.99
CA LEU A 62 10.74 -5.38 -4.71
C LEU A 62 9.49 -6.25 -4.69
N TRP A 63 8.72 -6.27 -5.77
CA TRP A 63 7.59 -7.19 -5.87
C TRP A 63 8.02 -8.66 -5.75
N THR A 64 9.17 -9.02 -6.33
CA THR A 64 9.67 -10.40 -6.25
C THR A 64 9.97 -10.81 -4.81
N LEU A 65 10.53 -9.91 -4.00
CA LEU A 65 10.74 -10.14 -2.56
C LEU A 65 9.41 -10.28 -1.80
N VAL A 66 8.46 -9.37 -2.03
CA VAL A 66 7.12 -9.43 -1.42
C VAL A 66 6.43 -10.74 -1.78
N ARG A 67 6.50 -11.17 -3.05
CA ARG A 67 5.91 -12.43 -3.51
C ARG A 67 6.58 -13.62 -2.83
N GLY A 68 7.90 -13.64 -2.73
CA GLY A 68 8.64 -14.69 -2.03
C GLY A 68 8.22 -14.80 -0.56
N ALA A 69 8.21 -13.67 0.16
CA ALA A 69 7.76 -13.60 1.54
C ALA A 69 6.31 -14.06 1.71
N ALA A 70 5.40 -13.60 0.85
CA ALA A 70 3.99 -13.97 0.91
C ALA A 70 3.74 -15.47 0.65
N ILE A 71 4.52 -16.08 -0.25
CA ILE A 71 4.49 -17.52 -0.49
C ILE A 71 5.00 -18.28 0.73
N HIS A 72 6.11 -17.84 1.32
CA HIS A 72 6.72 -18.50 2.47
C HIS A 72 5.80 -18.51 3.70
N THR A 73 5.18 -17.36 4.02
CA THR A 73 4.32 -17.25 5.20
C THR A 73 2.90 -17.80 4.97
N GLY A 74 2.49 -17.95 3.71
CA GLY A 74 1.11 -18.23 3.34
C GLY A 74 0.16 -17.02 3.51
N ASP A 75 0.66 -15.86 3.96
CA ASP A 75 -0.10 -14.62 4.00
C ASP A 75 0.03 -13.88 2.67
N ARG A 76 -0.82 -14.31 1.72
CA ARG A 76 -0.74 -13.93 0.31
C ARG A 76 -0.80 -12.41 0.12
N ALA A 77 -0.06 -11.93 -0.87
CA ALA A 77 -0.14 -10.57 -1.39
C ALA A 77 -0.47 -10.60 -2.88
N VAL A 78 -1.24 -9.62 -3.36
CA VAL A 78 -1.62 -9.48 -4.77
C VAL A 78 -1.08 -8.16 -5.29
N ARG A 79 -0.26 -8.21 -6.35
CA ARG A 79 0.24 -6.98 -6.98
C ARG A 79 -0.87 -6.31 -7.77
N LEU A 80 -1.06 -5.02 -7.50
CA LEU A 80 -1.95 -4.17 -8.28
C LEU A 80 -1.15 -3.14 -9.09
N PRO A 81 -1.70 -2.68 -10.22
CA PRO A 81 -0.99 -1.80 -11.13
C PRO A 81 -0.85 -0.37 -10.59
N LEU A 82 0.32 0.22 -10.81
CA LEU A 82 0.59 1.66 -10.67
C LEU A 82 0.71 2.30 -12.06
N TRP A 83 -0.38 2.33 -12.81
CA TRP A 83 -0.36 2.92 -14.15
C TRP A 83 -0.40 4.44 -14.14
N ASN A 84 0.29 5.06 -15.10
CA ASN A 84 0.32 6.51 -15.28
C ASN A 84 -1.07 7.15 -15.47
N ILE A 85 -2.07 6.40 -15.93
CA ILE A 85 -3.43 6.89 -16.06
C ILE A 85 -4.06 7.24 -14.71
N HIS A 86 -3.74 6.49 -13.65
CA HIS A 86 -4.22 6.78 -12.30
C HIS A 86 -3.59 8.08 -11.80
N ARG A 87 -2.28 8.26 -11.98
CA ARG A 87 -1.58 9.52 -11.64
C ARG A 87 -2.21 10.73 -12.35
N LYS A 88 -2.49 10.63 -13.65
CA LYS A 88 -3.11 11.74 -14.41
C LYS A 88 -4.49 12.15 -13.88
N ARG A 89 -5.23 11.24 -13.25
CA ARG A 89 -6.53 11.53 -12.65
C ARG A 89 -6.43 12.25 -11.30
N MET A 90 -5.26 12.18 -10.65
CA MET A 90 -5.00 12.73 -9.31
C MET A 90 -4.45 14.16 -9.35
N VAL A 91 -4.36 14.80 -10.52
CA VAL A 91 -3.88 16.18 -10.66
C VAL A 91 -4.92 16.99 -11.42
N ASN A 92 -5.31 18.15 -10.88
CA ASN A 92 -6.22 19.08 -11.57
C ASN A 92 -5.47 19.88 -12.66
N TYR A 93 -6.17 20.79 -13.35
CA TYR A 93 -5.54 21.65 -14.36
C TYR A 93 -4.53 22.65 -13.76
N GLU A 94 -4.74 23.04 -12.49
CA GLU A 94 -3.92 24.01 -11.76
C GLU A 94 -2.66 23.37 -11.14
N GLY A 95 -2.57 22.03 -11.14
CA GLY A 95 -1.46 21.27 -10.58
C GLY A 95 -1.71 20.70 -9.18
N ASP A 96 -2.87 20.97 -8.57
CA ASP A 96 -3.20 20.48 -7.24
C ASP A 96 -3.51 18.98 -7.26
N HIS A 97 -3.11 18.32 -6.17
CA HIS A 97 -3.43 16.91 -5.97
C HIS A 97 -4.90 16.74 -5.59
N ILE A 98 -5.62 15.85 -6.28
CA ILE A 98 -7.02 15.53 -5.97
C ILE A 98 -7.07 14.19 -5.24
N ILE A 99 -7.80 14.14 -4.13
CA ILE A 99 -8.15 12.90 -3.44
C ILE A 99 -9.66 12.82 -3.14
N GLY A 100 -10.21 11.61 -3.08
CA GLY A 100 -11.63 11.36 -2.80
C GLY A 100 -12.55 11.55 -4.01
N ARG A 101 -11.99 11.61 -5.22
CA ARG A 101 -12.76 11.62 -6.47
C ARG A 101 -13.13 10.21 -6.95
N ASP A 102 -12.31 9.23 -6.60
CA ASP A 102 -12.46 7.81 -6.91
C ASP A 102 -11.93 7.02 -5.71
N ASP A 103 -12.69 6.01 -5.27
CA ASP A 103 -12.40 5.20 -4.08
C ASP A 103 -11.60 3.93 -4.42
N SER A 104 -11.04 3.86 -5.63
CA SER A 104 -10.19 2.75 -6.04
C SER A 104 -8.82 2.78 -5.35
N SER A 105 -8.35 1.61 -4.93
CA SER A 105 -7.02 1.44 -4.34
C SER A 105 -5.90 1.90 -5.26
N CYS A 106 -6.06 1.76 -6.58
CA CYS A 106 -5.08 2.23 -7.55
C CYS A 106 -4.96 3.76 -7.57
N SER A 107 -6.09 4.48 -7.41
CA SER A 107 -6.10 5.94 -7.30
C SER A 107 -5.45 6.38 -6.00
N THR A 108 -5.80 5.76 -4.87
CA THR A 108 -5.16 6.02 -3.56
C THR A 108 -3.65 5.78 -3.59
N ALA A 109 -3.20 4.63 -4.11
CA ALA A 109 -1.77 4.32 -4.21
C ALA A 109 -1.05 5.31 -5.15
N SER A 110 -1.71 5.74 -6.23
CA SER A 110 -1.14 6.74 -7.14
C SER A 110 -1.07 8.14 -6.52
N PHE A 111 -1.99 8.49 -5.62
CA PHE A 111 -1.90 9.69 -4.80
C PHE A 111 -0.71 9.62 -3.85
N LEU A 112 -0.60 8.55 -3.04
CA LEU A 112 0.48 8.35 -2.09
C LEU A 112 1.86 8.35 -2.75
N LYS A 113 1.97 7.82 -3.98
CA LYS A 113 3.24 7.79 -4.72
C LYS A 113 3.82 9.18 -4.98
N GLN A 114 2.99 10.23 -5.01
CA GLN A 114 3.43 11.60 -5.26
C GLN A 114 4.22 12.19 -4.08
N PHE A 115 3.97 11.71 -2.87
CA PHE A 115 4.62 12.19 -1.63
C PHE A 115 5.90 11.44 -1.28
N ILE A 116 6.33 10.48 -2.10
CA ILE A 116 7.55 9.70 -1.88
C ILE A 116 8.48 9.75 -3.09
N GLN A 117 9.68 10.27 -2.85
CA GLN A 117 10.72 10.43 -3.87
C GLN A 117 11.40 9.09 -4.20
N SER A 118 11.57 8.22 -3.21
CA SER A 118 12.20 6.92 -3.41
C SER A 118 11.41 6.04 -4.37
N LYS A 119 12.11 5.33 -5.27
CA LYS A 119 11.54 4.28 -6.11
C LYS A 119 11.37 2.99 -5.32
N ASP A 120 12.13 2.82 -4.26
CA ASP A 120 12.10 1.64 -3.38
C ASP A 120 10.96 1.75 -2.37
N TRP A 121 9.73 1.75 -2.89
CA TRP A 121 8.52 1.91 -2.11
C TRP A 121 7.55 0.76 -2.36
N ILE A 122 6.95 0.26 -1.29
CA ILE A 122 5.86 -0.70 -1.32
C ILE A 122 4.73 -0.16 -0.44
N HIS A 123 3.52 -0.13 -0.99
CA HIS A 123 2.30 0.16 -0.23
C HIS A 123 1.41 -1.07 -0.17
N PHE A 124 1.02 -1.46 1.05
CA PHE A 124 0.02 -2.49 1.31
C PHE A 124 -1.33 -1.85 1.62
N GLU A 125 -2.32 -2.16 0.81
CA GLU A 125 -3.73 -1.90 1.07
C GLU A 125 -4.34 -3.16 1.71
N THR A 126 -4.81 -3.01 2.94
CA THR A 126 -5.20 -4.14 3.81
C THR A 126 -6.68 -4.20 4.12
N ASP A 127 -7.49 -3.29 3.58
CA ASP A 127 -8.93 -3.22 3.87
C ASP A 127 -9.64 -4.57 3.60
N ASN A 128 -9.31 -5.22 2.49
CA ASN A 128 -9.87 -6.52 2.14
C ASN A 128 -9.42 -7.69 3.03
N VAL A 129 -8.33 -7.56 3.76
CA VAL A 129 -7.83 -8.60 4.67
C VAL A 129 -7.98 -8.21 6.14
N MET A 130 -8.60 -7.07 6.45
CA MET A 130 -8.71 -6.54 7.82
C MET A 130 -9.42 -7.52 8.77
N VAL A 131 -10.52 -8.12 8.31
CA VAL A 131 -11.32 -9.07 9.08
C VAL A 131 -11.09 -10.48 8.56
N SER A 132 -10.83 -11.43 9.47
CA SER A 132 -10.81 -12.85 9.16
C SER A 132 -12.17 -13.48 9.39
N CYS A 133 -12.54 -14.36 8.47
CA CYS A 133 -13.60 -15.34 8.65
C CYS A 133 -12.95 -16.73 8.70
N GLN A 134 -13.32 -17.59 9.65
CA GLN A 134 -12.77 -18.94 9.83
C GLN A 134 -12.81 -19.79 8.55
N LYS A 135 -13.78 -19.52 7.66
CA LYS A 135 -13.90 -20.20 6.36
C LYS A 135 -12.71 -19.95 5.43
N GLU A 136 -12.04 -18.82 5.55
CA GLU A 136 -10.97 -18.38 4.63
C GLU A 136 -9.58 -18.65 5.18
N SER A 137 -9.43 -18.54 6.50
CA SER A 137 -8.20 -18.82 7.21
C SER A 137 -8.48 -19.76 8.38
N PRO A 138 -8.24 -21.08 8.25
CA PRO A 138 -8.66 -22.06 9.25
C PRO A 138 -7.95 -21.89 10.60
N TYR A 139 -6.81 -21.20 10.61
CA TYR A 139 -6.03 -20.91 11.81
C TYR A 139 -6.38 -19.56 12.47
N LEU A 140 -7.25 -18.75 11.87
CA LEU A 140 -7.71 -17.48 12.46
C LEU A 140 -9.18 -17.60 12.88
N ARG A 141 -9.51 -17.13 14.08
CA ARG A 141 -10.90 -16.98 14.52
C ARG A 141 -11.55 -15.79 13.83
N ASP A 142 -12.88 -15.72 13.88
CA ASP A 142 -13.62 -14.57 13.39
C ASP A 142 -13.22 -13.31 14.19
N GLY A 143 -12.86 -12.24 13.49
CA GLY A 143 -12.36 -11.01 14.11
C GLY A 143 -11.30 -10.31 13.28
N MET A 144 -10.50 -9.44 13.91
CA MET A 144 -9.40 -8.74 13.23
C MET A 144 -8.25 -9.71 12.93
N SER A 145 -7.80 -9.73 11.68
CA SER A 145 -6.88 -10.76 11.19
C SER A 145 -5.40 -10.50 11.50
N GLY A 146 -5.01 -9.23 11.64
CA GLY A 146 -3.60 -8.81 11.73
C GLY A 146 -2.79 -9.06 10.45
N ARG A 147 -3.43 -9.31 9.31
CA ARG A 147 -2.75 -9.54 8.02
C ARG A 147 -2.32 -8.19 7.40
N PRO A 148 -1.14 -8.07 6.75
CA PRO A 148 -0.18 -9.13 6.43
C PRO A 148 1.10 -9.13 7.30
N THR A 149 0.99 -9.05 8.64
CA THR A 149 2.16 -8.89 9.53
C THR A 149 3.25 -9.94 9.31
N ARG A 150 2.90 -11.22 9.10
CA ARG A 150 3.90 -12.28 8.89
C ARG A 150 4.70 -12.05 7.60
N THR A 151 4.05 -11.64 6.52
CA THR A 151 4.73 -11.31 5.26
C THR A 151 5.65 -10.12 5.41
N LEU A 152 5.30 -9.11 6.22
CA LEU A 152 6.19 -7.99 6.50
C LEU A 152 7.45 -8.43 7.27
N ILE A 153 7.30 -9.28 8.28
CA ILE A 153 8.42 -9.84 9.04
C ILE A 153 9.36 -10.63 8.13
N GLU A 154 8.79 -11.53 7.33
CA GLU A 154 9.55 -12.35 6.38
C GLU A 154 10.25 -11.50 5.32
N LEU A 155 9.58 -10.46 4.80
CA LEU A 155 10.17 -9.53 3.84
C LEU A 155 11.42 -8.85 4.41
N ILE A 156 11.34 -8.37 5.65
CA ILE A 156 12.47 -7.74 6.34
C ILE A 156 13.60 -8.76 6.56
N ALA A 157 13.27 -9.99 6.97
CA ALA A 157 14.25 -11.05 7.15
C ALA A 157 14.97 -11.42 5.84
N GLN A 158 14.25 -11.48 4.72
CA GLN A 158 14.86 -11.70 3.41
C GLN A 158 15.80 -10.56 3.01
N MET A 159 15.42 -9.31 3.30
CA MET A 159 16.25 -8.13 3.00
C MET A 159 17.56 -8.11 3.79
N THR A 160 17.55 -8.53 5.07
CA THR A 160 18.77 -8.56 5.89
C THR A 160 19.71 -9.70 5.48
N CYS A 161 19.20 -10.83 5.02
CA CYS A 161 20.03 -11.94 4.56
C CYS A 161 20.74 -11.68 3.21
N ILE A 162 20.20 -10.79 2.36
CA ILE A 162 20.82 -10.46 1.07
C ILE A 162 22.14 -9.69 1.25
N ASP A 163 22.27 -8.92 2.34
CA ASP A 163 23.48 -8.14 2.63
C ASP A 163 24.63 -8.97 3.25
N CYS A 164 24.42 -10.28 3.47
CA CYS A 164 25.45 -11.21 3.97
C CYS A 164 26.26 -11.92 2.85
N LYS A 165 26.13 -11.48 1.60
CA LYS A 165 26.89 -12.01 0.45
C LYS A 165 27.86 -11.00 -0.11
#